data_AF-A0A840TG18-F1
#
_entry.id   AF-A0A840TG18-F1
#
_cell.length_a   1.000
_cell.length_b   1.000
_cell.length_c   1.000
_cell.angle_alpha   90.00
_cell.angle_beta   90.00
_cell.angle_gamma   90.00
#
_symmetry.space_group_name_H-M   'P 1'
#
loop_
_entity.id
_entity.type
_entity.pdbx_description
1 polymer ?
#
loop_
_entity_poly.entity_id
_entity_poly.type
_entity_poly.pdbx_seq_one_letter_code
_entity_poly.pdbx_strand_id
1 'polypeptide(L)' 'MIVIVDTNILFSACISPNNKISEILFYKLPGIELTSCYYAIAELFKHQAKKVQLSK' A
#
# COMPACT_ATOMS: atom_id res chain seq x y z
N MET A 1 9.41 -11.89 11.04
CA MET A 1 10.20 -10.79 10.44
C MET A 1 9.27 -9.61 10.25
N ILE A 2 9.64 -8.42 10.75
CA ILE A 2 8.85 -7.20 10.54
C ILE A 2 9.36 -6.52 9.27
N VAL A 3 8.46 -6.16 8.37
CA VAL A 3 8.74 -5.39 7.16
C VAL A 3 8.00 -4.08 7.26
N ILE A 4 8.76 -2.98 7.21
CA ILE A 4 8.20 -1.63 7.19
C ILE A 4 7.96 -1.25 5.72
N VAL A 5 6.70 -1.01 5.39
CA VAL A 5 6.25 -0.67 4.04
C VAL A 5 6.23 0.84 3.88
N ASP A 6 6.98 1.34 2.89
CA ASP A 6 7.01 2.75 2.51
C ASP A 6 5.69 3.23 1.92
N THR A 7 5.37 4.51 2.11
CA THR A 7 4.14 5.12 1.61
C THR A 7 3.99 5.04 0.09
N ASN A 8 5.09 5.16 -0.66
CA ASN A 8 5.07 5.06 -2.12
C ASN A 8 4.67 3.66 -2.57
N ILE A 9 5.14 2.62 -1.87
CA ILE A 9 4.80 1.23 -2.16
C ILE A 9 3.31 0.99 -1.91
N LEU A 10 2.76 1.53 -0.82
CA LEU A 10 1.32 1.52 -0.56
C LEU A 10 0.52 2.25 -1.65
N PHE A 11 0.98 3.42 -2.10
CA PHE A 11 0.31 4.14 -3.18
C PHE A 11 0.34 3.39 -4.51
N SER A 12 1.47 2.80 -4.88
CA SER A 12 1.58 1.98 -6.08
C SER A 12 0.62 0.79 -6.05
N ALA A 13 0.45 0.14 -4.88
CA ALA A 13 -0.49 -0.95 -4.72
C ALA A 13 -1.96 -0.50 -4.81
N CYS A 14 -2.29 0.70 -4.33
CA CYS A 14 -3.64 1.26 -4.47
C CYS A 14 -3.97 1.72 -5.90
N ILE A 15 -2.98 2.23 -6.63
CA ILE A 15 -3.16 2.70 -8.03
C ILE A 15 -3.23 1.52 -8.99
N SER A 16 -2.51 0.42 -8.71
CA SER A 16 -2.47 -0.77 -9.56
C SER A 16 -2.70 -2.03 -8.73
N PRO A 17 -3.96 -2.36 -8.40
CA PRO A 17 -4.31 -3.41 -7.45
C PRO A 17 -4.04 -4.84 -7.94
N ASN A 18 -3.73 -5.03 -9.23
CA ASN A 18 -3.45 -6.35 -9.84
C ASN A 18 -1.96 -6.59 -10.12
N ASN A 19 -1.05 -6.06 -9.29
CA ASN A 19 0.39 -6.27 -9.46
C ASN A 19 0.96 -7.16 -8.35
N LYS A 20 2.19 -7.65 -8.54
CA LYS A 20 2.85 -8.51 -7.53
C LYS A 20 3.01 -7.83 -6.16
N ILE A 21 3.10 -6.51 -6.14
CA ILE A 21 3.27 -5.75 -4.89
C ILE A 21 1.97 -5.77 -4.10
N SER A 22 0.83 -5.50 -4.74
CA SER A 22 -0.48 -5.58 -4.08
C SER A 22 -0.77 -7.00 -3.60
N GLU A 23 -0.40 -8.03 -4.36
CA GLU A 23 -0.46 -9.42 -3.88
C GLU A 23 0.36 -9.61 -2.60
N ILE A 24 1.62 -9.19 -2.58
CA ILE A 24 2.48 -9.32 -1.39
C ILE A 24 1.93 -8.55 -0.17
N LEU A 25 1.34 -7.38 -0.40
CA LEU A 25 0.84 -6.52 0.68
C LEU A 25 -0.50 -7.00 1.25
N PHE A 26 -1.38 -7.54 0.41
CA PHE A 26 -2.73 -7.94 0.81
C PHE A 26 -2.87 -9.42 1.11
N TYR A 27 -1.96 -10.28 0.64
CA TYR A 27 -1.89 -11.67 1.08
C TYR A 27 -1.02 -11.82 2.31
N LYS A 28 -1.53 -12.57 3.29
CA LYS A 28 -0.82 -12.86 4.53
C LYS A 28 0.33 -13.83 4.25
N LEU A 29 1.56 -13.31 4.24
CA LEU A 29 2.77 -14.12 4.15
C LEU A 29 3.11 -14.72 5.52
N PRO A 30 3.24 -16.06 5.65
CA PRO A 30 3.60 -16.69 6.92
C PRO A 30 4.93 -16.15 7.47
N GLY A 31 4.93 -15.76 8.75
CA GLY A 31 6.14 -15.27 9.43
C GLY A 31 6.57 -13.84 9.05
N ILE A 32 5.79 -13.14 8.23
CA ILE A 32 6.02 -11.73 7.88
C ILE A 32 4.91 -10.87 8.47
N GLU A 33 5.31 -9.83 9.19
CA GLU A 33 4.42 -8.78 9.68
C GLU A 33 4.68 -7.51 8.89
N LEU A 34 3.66 -7.04 8.17
CA LEU A 34 3.73 -5.81 7.40
C LEU A 34 3.22 -4.66 8.26
N THR A 35 4.03 -3.63 8.42
CA THR A 35 3.65 -2.41 9.16
C THR A 35 4.02 -1.17 8.35
N SER A 36 3.37 -0.05 8.60
CA SER A 36 3.72 1.24 8.00
C SER A 36 3.53 2.36 9.02
N CYS A 37 4.12 3.52 8.74
CA CYS A 37 3.98 4.66 9.64
C CYS A 37 2.54 5.15 9.65
N TYR A 38 2.07 5.64 10.81
CA TYR A 38 0.72 6.20 10.93
C TYR A 38 0.42 7.30 9.90
N TYR A 39 1.45 8.10 9.57
CA TYR A 39 1.36 9.15 8.56
C TYR A 39 0.96 8.64 7.17
N ALA A 40 1.25 7.37 6.85
CA ALA A 40 0.89 6.76 5.59
C ALA A 40 -0.62 6.78 5.34
N ILE A 41 -1.43 6.58 6.39
CA ILE A 41 -2.89 6.65 6.32
C ILE A 41 -3.31 8.07 5.91
N ALA A 42 -2.80 9.09 6.60
CA ALA A 42 -3.15 10.48 6.32
C ALA A 42 -2.84 10.85 4.86
N GLU A 43 -1.68 10.48 4.33
CA GLU A 43 -1.34 10.74 2.93
C GLU A 43 -2.14 9.90 1.93
N LEU A 44 -2.50 8.66 2.26
CA LEU A 44 -3.31 7.80 1.41
C LEU A 44 -4.65 8.47 1.10
N PHE A 45 -5.29 9.01 2.14
CA PHE A 45 -6.61 9.63 2.04
C PHE A 45 -6.57 11.12 1.64
N LYS A 46 -5.51 11.87 1.94
CA LYS A 46 -5.37 13.30 1.58
C LYS A 46 -5.59 13.58 0.10
N HIS A 47 -5.18 12.66 -0.77
CA HIS A 47 -5.32 12.78 -2.22
C HIS A 47 -6.15 11.64 -2.84
N GLN A 48 -7.09 11.06 -2.08
CA GLN A 48 -7.88 9.90 -2.49
C GLN A 48 -8.56 10.10 -3.86
N ALA A 49 -9.24 11.23 -4.07
CA ALA A 49 -9.95 11.50 -5.32
C ALA A 49 -9.02 11.46 -6.55
N LYS A 50 -7.83 12.07 -6.45
CA LYS A 50 -6.83 12.05 -7.53
C LYS A 50 -6.26 10.65 -7.74
N LYS A 51 -6.04 9.89 -6.66
CA LYS A 51 -5.52 8.51 -6.74
C LYS A 51 -6.53 7.57 -7.42
N VAL A 52 -7.82 7.69 -7.10
CA VAL A 52 -8.91 6.93 -7.75
C VAL A 52 -9.04 7.28 -9.24
N GLN A 53 -8.81 8.53 -9.63
CA GLN A 53 -8.77 8.89 -11.05
C GLN A 53 -7.60 8.27 -11.81
N LEU A 54 -6.47 8.06 -11.13
CA LEU A 54 -5.25 7.51 -11.72
C LEU A 54 -5.19 5.98 -11.64
N SER A 55 -6.01 5.35 -10.79
CA SER A 55 -6.05 3.90 -10.67
C SER A 55 -6.60 3.27 -11.95
N LYS A 56 -5.92 2.22 -12.42
CA LYS A 56 -6.27 1.45 -13.62
C LYS A 56 -6.57 0.00 -13.26
#